data_AF-A0A0W1B2J1-F1
#
_entry.id   AF-A0A0W1B2J1-F1
#
_cell.length_a   1.000
_cell.length_b   1.000
_cell.length_c   1.000
_cell.angle_alpha   90.00
_cell.angle_beta   90.00
_cell.angle_gamma   90.00
#
_symmetry.space_group_name_H-M   'P 1'
#
loop_
_entity.id
_entity.type
_entity.pdbx_description
1 polymer ?
#
loop_
_entity_poly.entity_id
_entity_poly.type
_entity_poly.pdbx_seq_one_letter_code
_entity_poly.pdbx_strand_id
1 'polypeptide(L)' 'MANKNRDSFIVDNVTSINLNDTEDVTKAIAEAEIVTTAVGISALNDIAETIAQEIERRLINNKDLNPLHIIACENGIGSR' A
#
# COMPACT_ATOMS: atom_id res chain seq x y z
N MET A 1 -11.14 1.88 20.09
CA MET A 1 -12.47 2.50 20.34
C MET A 1 -13.50 1.71 19.57
N ALA A 2 -14.49 1.11 20.23
CA ALA A 2 -15.61 0.45 19.55
C ALA A 2 -16.84 1.37 19.63
N ASN A 3 -17.48 1.62 18.49
CA ASN A 3 -18.71 2.39 18.44
C ASN A 3 -19.84 1.60 19.14
N LYS A 4 -20.42 2.16 20.22
CA LYS A 4 -21.53 1.55 20.96
C LYS A 4 -22.83 1.48 20.15
N ASN A 5 -22.99 2.29 19.11
CA ASN A 5 -24.22 2.39 18.30
C ASN A 5 -24.35 1.34 17.19
N ARG A 6 -23.40 0.42 17.01
CA ARG A 6 -23.41 -0.62 15.94
C ARG A 6 -23.74 -0.04 14.55
N ASP A 7 -23.25 1.16 14.26
CA ASP A 7 -23.44 1.78 12.95
C ASP A 7 -22.76 0.93 11.86
N SER A 8 -23.42 0.79 10.72
CA SER A 8 -22.88 0.14 9.53
C SER A 8 -22.85 1.12 8.36
N PHE A 9 -21.80 1.01 7.55
CA PHE A 9 -21.60 1.85 6.37
C PHE A 9 -21.20 0.95 5.20
N ILE A 10 -21.67 1.29 4.00
CA ILE A 10 -21.19 0.68 2.76
C ILE A 10 -19.97 1.47 2.30
N VAL A 11 -18.89 0.76 1.95
CA VAL A 11 -17.71 1.35 1.31
C VAL A 11 -17.73 0.93 -0.15
N ASP A 12 -17.69 1.91 -1.04
CA ASP A 12 -17.68 1.73 -2.50
C ASP A 12 -16.36 2.23 -3.11
N ASN A 13 -16.26 2.15 -4.43
CA ASN A 13 -15.09 2.57 -5.22
C ASN A 13 -13.78 1.89 -4.81
N VAL A 14 -13.86 0.62 -4.40
CA VAL A 14 -12.71 -0.22 -4.06
C VAL A 14 -12.41 -1.16 -5.22
N THR A 15 -11.13 -1.26 -5.58
CA THR A 15 -10.60 -2.27 -6.51
C THR A 15 -9.58 -3.15 -5.79
N SER A 16 -9.21 -4.27 -6.41
CA SER A 16 -8.18 -5.17 -5.89
C SER A 16 -7.28 -5.65 -7.00
N ILE A 17 -5.99 -5.76 -6.72
CA ILE A 17 -4.97 -6.28 -7.63
C ILE A 17 -4.25 -7.42 -6.90
N ASN A 18 -3.96 -8.52 -7.59
CA ASN A 18 -3.13 -9.58 -7.02
C ASN A 18 -1.66 -9.14 -7.08
N LEU A 19 -0.89 -9.32 -6.00
CA LEU A 19 0.52 -8.93 -5.98
C LEU A 19 1.38 -9.67 -7.02
N ASN A 20 0.92 -10.82 -7.53
CA ASN A 20 1.61 -11.53 -8.61
C ASN A 20 1.46 -10.87 -9.99
N ASP A 21 0.49 -9.96 -10.15
CA ASP A 21 0.22 -9.24 -11.40
C ASP A 21 1.09 -7.98 -11.48
N THR A 22 2.40 -8.18 -11.67
CA THR A 22 3.43 -7.14 -11.49
C THR A 22 3.17 -5.86 -12.29
N GLU A 23 2.69 -5.97 -13.53
CA GLU A 23 2.42 -4.81 -14.40
C GLU A 23 1.28 -3.93 -13.87
N ASP A 24 0.20 -4.55 -13.37
CA ASP A 24 -0.91 -3.82 -12.75
C ASP A 24 -0.50 -3.19 -11.42
N VAL A 25 0.36 -3.86 -10.65
CA VAL A 25 0.94 -3.30 -9.42
C VAL A 25 1.85 -2.11 -9.75
N THR A 26 2.71 -2.20 -10.77
CA THR A 26 3.56 -1.08 -11.22
C THR A 26 2.69 0.13 -11.53
N LYS A 27 1.63 -0.09 -12.32
CA LYS A 27 0.74 0.98 -12.77
C LYS A 27 0.02 1.62 -11.59
N ALA A 28 -0.51 0.80 -10.68
CA ALA A 28 -1.18 1.29 -9.48
C ALA A 28 -0.23 2.13 -8.60
N ILE A 29 1.01 1.68 -8.39
CA ILE A 29 2.01 2.42 -7.61
C ILE A 29 2.45 3.70 -8.35
N ALA A 30 2.55 3.69 -9.68
CA ALA A 30 2.90 4.87 -10.46
C ALA A 30 1.85 5.99 -10.35
N GLU A 31 0.56 5.62 -10.36
CA GLU A 31 -0.57 6.55 -10.26
C GLU A 31 -0.90 6.93 -8.80
N ALA A 32 -0.46 6.15 -7.82
CA ALA A 32 -0.75 6.39 -6.41
C ALA A 32 -0.07 7.63 -5.84
N GLU A 33 -0.84 8.39 -5.05
CA GLU A 33 -0.33 9.49 -4.21
C GLU A 33 0.12 8.98 -2.83
N ILE A 34 -0.50 7.89 -2.36
CA ILE A 34 -0.23 7.28 -1.06
C ILE A 34 -0.28 5.75 -1.14
N VAL A 35 0.63 5.11 -0.41
CA VAL A 35 0.61 3.67 -0.13
C VAL A 35 0.50 3.46 1.37
N THR A 36 -0.46 2.63 1.79
CA THR A 36 -0.65 2.26 3.20
C THR A 36 -0.60 0.75 3.38
N THR A 37 -0.07 0.25 4.50
CA THR A 37 -0.06 -1.19 4.81
C THR A 37 -0.84 -1.49 6.10
N ALA A 38 -1.49 -2.66 6.14
CA ALA A 38 -2.12 -3.22 7.35
C ALA A 38 -2.10 -4.76 7.27
N VAL A 39 -0.93 -5.33 7.00
CA VAL A 39 -0.71 -6.77 6.76
C VAL A 39 -0.21 -7.54 7.98
N GLY A 40 0.16 -6.83 9.04
CA GLY A 40 0.85 -7.35 10.23
C GLY A 40 2.37 -7.24 10.12
N ILE A 41 3.05 -6.91 11.23
CA ILE A 41 4.52 -6.70 11.28
C ILE A 41 5.29 -7.87 10.65
N SER A 42 4.89 -9.11 10.95
CA SER A 42 5.59 -10.30 10.47
C SER A 42 5.52 -10.44 8.94
N ALA A 43 4.43 -9.98 8.33
CA ALA A 43 4.22 -10.07 6.88
C ALA A 43 4.73 -8.82 6.12
N LEU A 44 5.20 -7.79 6.84
CA LEU A 44 5.70 -6.57 6.20
C LEU A 44 6.95 -6.86 5.35
N ASN A 45 7.82 -7.77 5.81
CA ASN A 45 8.99 -8.23 5.05
C ASN A 45 8.59 -8.94 3.74
N ASP A 46 7.47 -9.67 3.74
CA ASP A 46 7.01 -10.42 2.58
C ASP A 46 6.56 -9.50 1.43
N ILE A 47 6.11 -8.28 1.74
CA ILE A 47 5.66 -7.29 0.74
C ILE A 47 6.70 -6.20 0.46
N ALA A 48 7.73 -6.06 1.29
CA ALA A 48 8.71 -4.97 1.21
C ALA A 48 9.51 -5.01 -0.11
N GLU A 49 9.94 -6.20 -0.54
CA GLU A 49 10.70 -6.37 -1.78
C GLU A 49 9.86 -5.98 -3.00
N THR A 50 8.63 -6.47 -3.09
CA THR A 50 7.71 -6.12 -4.18
C THR A 50 7.47 -4.61 -4.23
N ILE A 51 7.14 -3.98 -3.10
CA ILE A 51 6.90 -2.52 -3.07
C ILE A 51 8.16 -1.76 -3.52
N ALA A 52 9.36 -2.18 -3.08
CA ALA A 52 10.61 -1.54 -3.48
C ALA A 52 10.88 -1.65 -4.99
N GLN A 53 10.72 -2.83 -5.57
CA GLN A 53 10.89 -3.06 -7.01
C GLN A 53 9.94 -2.20 -7.84
N GLU A 54 8.70 -2.04 -7.38
CA GLU A 54 7.70 -1.27 -8.10
C GLU A 54 7.89 0.25 -7.95
N ILE A 55 8.44 0.71 -6.81
CA ILE A 55 8.92 2.10 -6.67
C ILE A 55 10.10 2.36 -7.60
N GLU A 56 11.04 1.43 -7.72
CA GLU A 56 12.16 1.56 -8.67
C GLU A 56 11.65 1.68 -10.10
N ARG A 57 10.71 0.82 -10.51
CA ARG A 57 10.04 0.91 -11.83
C ARG A 57 9.32 2.25 -12.01
N ARG A 58 8.58 2.72 -11.00
CA ARG A 58 7.94 4.05 -11.01
C ARG A 58 8.95 5.16 -11.30
N LEU A 59 10.12 5.13 -10.66
CA LEU A 59 11.20 6.11 -10.83
C LEU A 59 11.85 6.06 -12.22
N ILE A 60 12.04 4.86 -12.77
CA ILE A 60 12.64 4.69 -14.11
C ILE A 60 11.69 5.16 -15.22
N ASN A 61 10.40 4.85 -15.08
CA ASN A 61 9.42 5.02 -16.17
C ASN A 61 8.81 6.43 -16.24
N ASN A 62 8.96 7.25 -15.21
CA ASN A 62 8.33 8.57 -15.13
C ASN A 62 9.35 9.67 -14.84
N LYS A 63 9.36 10.71 -15.67
CA LYS A 63 10.28 11.85 -15.53
C LYS A 63 9.74 12.97 -14.63
N ASP A 64 8.42 13.06 -14.51
CA ASP A 64 7.72 14.06 -13.71
C ASP A 64 6.91 13.36 -12.62
N LEU A 65 7.56 13.13 -11.47
CA LEU A 65 6.98 12.39 -10.36
C LEU A 65 6.62 13.33 -9.22
N ASN A 66 5.37 13.24 -8.78
CA ASN A 66 4.99 13.74 -7.46
C ASN A 66 5.58 12.81 -6.38
N PRO A 67 5.93 13.34 -5.19
CA PRO A 67 6.33 12.52 -4.05
C PRO A 67 5.30 11.43 -3.75
N LEU A 68 5.76 10.20 -3.49
CA LEU A 68 4.93 9.12 -3.01
C LEU A 68 5.02 9.05 -1.48
N HIS A 69 3.89 9.14 -0.79
CA HIS A 69 3.83 8.94 0.65
C HIS A 69 3.63 7.46 0.97
N ILE A 70 4.45 6.90 1.85
CA ILE A 70 4.31 5.52 2.34
C ILE A 70 4.08 5.56 3.84
N ILE A 71 2.96 4.96 4.29
CA ILE A 71 2.55 4.94 5.70
C ILE A 71 2.26 3.50 6.11
N ALA A 72 3.14 2.91 6.93
CA ALA A 72 2.88 1.62 7.53
C ALA A 72 1.87 1.79 8.68
N CYS A 73 0.65 1.27 8.52
CA CYS A 73 -0.40 1.30 9.55
C CYS A 73 -0.40 -0.01 10.37
N GLU A 74 0.79 -0.51 10.67
CA GLU A 74 0.98 -1.73 11.46
C GLU A 74 1.02 -1.43 12.97
N ASN A 75 0.64 -2.42 13.78
CA ASN A 75 0.74 -2.34 15.24
C ASN A 75 2.19 -2.56 15.73
N GLY A 76 3.14 -1.78 15.22
CA GLY A 76 4.59 -2.02 15.31
C GLY A 76 5.37 -1.31 16.42
N ILE A 77 4.72 -0.65 17.37
CA ILE A 77 5.46 0.06 18.44
C ILE A 77 6.32 -0.95 19.22
N GLY A 78 7.65 -0.78 19.12
CA GLY A 78 8.63 -1.62 19.81
C GLY A 78 9.13 -2.84 19.02
N SER A 79 8.70 -3.05 17.77
CA SER A 79 9.33 -4.05 16.90
C SER A 79 10.69 -3.53 16.44
N ARG A 80 11.76 -4.10 16.99
CA ARG A 80 13.14 -3.98 16.52
C ARG A 80 13.60 -5.32 16.01
#